data_AF-A0A350NQ59-F1
#
_entry.id   AF-A0A350NQ59-F1
#
_cell.length_a   1.000
_cell.length_b   1.000
_cell.length_c   1.000
_cell.angle_alpha   90.00
_cell.angle_beta   90.00
_cell.angle_gamma   90.00
#
_symmetry.space_group_name_H-M   'P 1'
#
loop_
_entity.id
_entity.type
_entity.pdbx_description
1 polymer ?
#
loop_
_entity_poly.entity_id
_entity_poly.type
_entity_poly.pdbx_seq_one_letter_code
_entity_poly.pdbx_strand_id
1 'polypeptide(L)'
;MAMQRLKSSRLTKIKVAAIIMTALFVITVCPARAEDQSSVLEQGPRLAVVLVIENLNTADFLAEQGLLRQELLPRGSFGIMTTRSSGSFLPEKQLMTISAGLLSIAGTEAGLIYESSEMVEGIPAGAVFTVRTGEEAPAHGAVALEIVRIHNRVSDSDTSGVPGMLGGILRTNGIRTAAIGNSDSLGKVRRIGAILAMDQTGRLDLTAIG
;
A
#
# COMPACT_ATOMS: atom_id res chain seq x y z
N MET A 1 36.24 46.85 -43.53
CA MET A 1 35.16 45.85 -43.73
C MET A 1 35.06 44.79 -42.61
N ALA A 2 36.15 44.43 -41.90
CA ALA A 2 36.11 43.43 -40.82
C ALA A 2 35.33 43.87 -39.55
N MET A 3 35.35 45.15 -39.21
CA MET A 3 34.73 45.68 -37.98
C MET A 3 33.19 45.66 -38.00
N GLN A 4 32.58 45.69 -39.19
CA GLN A 4 31.12 45.67 -39.38
C GLN A 4 30.55 44.23 -39.23
N ARG A 5 31.32 43.21 -39.64
CA ARG A 5 30.97 41.79 -39.45
C ARG A 5 31.05 41.36 -37.97
N LEU A 6 32.01 41.88 -37.21
CA LEU A 6 32.12 41.59 -35.76
C LEU A 6 30.92 42.14 -34.97
N LYS A 7 30.44 43.34 -35.32
CA LYS A 7 29.30 44.00 -34.66
C LYS A 7 27.99 43.26 -34.95
N SER A 8 27.80 42.80 -36.20
CA SER A 8 26.68 41.95 -36.61
C SER A 8 26.66 40.61 -35.85
N SER A 9 27.79 39.91 -35.76
CA SER A 9 27.90 38.64 -35.04
C SER A 9 27.59 38.76 -33.54
N ARG A 10 28.05 39.85 -32.89
CA ARG A 10 27.73 40.13 -31.48
C ARG A 10 26.24 40.43 -31.28
N LEU A 11 25.61 41.20 -32.17
CA LEU A 11 24.17 41.47 -32.10
C LEU A 11 23.34 40.18 -32.26
N THR A 12 23.73 39.28 -33.17
CA THR A 12 23.01 38.00 -33.36
C THR A 12 23.13 37.10 -32.14
N LYS A 13 24.31 37.02 -31.51
CA LYS A 13 24.51 36.24 -30.28
C LYS A 13 23.70 36.79 -29.09
N ILE A 14 23.60 38.11 -28.96
CA ILE A 14 22.80 38.76 -27.91
C ILE A 14 21.31 38.48 -28.13
N LYS A 15 20.81 38.52 -29.37
CA LYS A 15 19.41 38.19 -29.69
C LYS A 15 19.09 36.72 -29.38
N VAL A 16 19.97 35.79 -29.73
CA VAL A 16 19.79 34.36 -29.42
C VAL A 16 19.81 34.11 -27.91
N ALA A 17 20.74 34.73 -27.18
CA ALA A 17 20.80 34.62 -25.72
C ALA A 17 19.55 35.19 -25.05
N ALA A 18 19.03 36.32 -25.55
CA ALA A 18 17.78 36.90 -25.06
C ALA A 18 16.60 35.95 -25.29
N ILE A 19 16.47 35.35 -26.48
CA ILE A 19 15.40 34.37 -26.78
C ILE A 19 15.49 33.15 -25.86
N ILE A 20 16.69 32.61 -25.63
CA ILE A 20 16.88 31.47 -24.73
C ILE A 20 16.53 31.84 -23.28
N MET A 21 16.95 33.01 -22.81
CA MET A 21 16.59 33.51 -21.47
C MET A 21 15.09 33.74 -21.32
N THR A 22 14.42 34.29 -22.33
CA THR A 22 12.97 34.45 -22.31
C THR A 22 12.25 33.11 -22.32
N ALA A 23 12.74 32.13 -23.09
CA ALA A 23 12.21 30.77 -23.08
C ALA A 23 12.39 30.08 -21.72
N LEU A 24 13.56 30.22 -21.07
CA LEU A 24 13.78 29.72 -19.72
C LEU A 24 12.89 30.41 -18.68
N PHE A 25 12.67 31.72 -18.80
CA PHE A 25 11.81 32.47 -17.90
C PHE A 25 10.32 32.10 -18.07
N VAL A 26 9.88 31.80 -19.29
CA VAL A 26 8.50 31.31 -19.53
C VAL A 26 8.31 29.90 -18.94
N ILE A 27 9.34 29.04 -18.96
CA ILE A 27 9.28 27.72 -18.35
C ILE A 27 9.22 27.79 -16.82
N THR A 28 9.86 28.76 -16.18
CA THR A 28 9.83 28.92 -14.72
C THR A 28 8.60 29.67 -14.19
N VAL A 29 7.96 30.50 -15.03
CA VAL A 29 6.79 31.32 -14.64
C VAL A 29 5.45 30.71 -15.08
N CYS A 30 5.46 29.71 -15.97
CA CYS A 30 4.35 28.76 -16.04
C CYS A 30 4.50 27.82 -14.85
N PRO A 31 3.75 27.97 -13.73
CA PRO A 31 3.49 26.80 -12.92
C PRO A 31 2.93 25.78 -13.90
N ALA A 32 3.58 24.62 -14.01
CA ALA A 32 2.90 23.47 -14.57
C ALA A 32 1.64 23.33 -13.72
N ARG A 33 0.52 23.88 -14.22
CA ARG A 33 -0.79 23.52 -13.76
C ARG A 33 -0.88 22.06 -14.17
N ALA A 34 -0.40 21.19 -13.29
CA ALA A 34 -1.06 19.93 -13.06
C ALA A 34 -2.45 20.33 -12.61
N GLU A 35 -3.29 20.63 -13.59
CA GLU A 35 -4.72 20.72 -13.39
C GLU A 35 -5.07 19.32 -12.90
N ASP A 36 -5.30 19.23 -11.60
CA ASP A 36 -5.78 18.02 -10.97
C ASP A 36 -7.14 17.75 -11.60
N GLN A 37 -7.10 17.02 -12.71
CA GLN A 37 -8.25 16.58 -13.46
C GLN A 37 -8.89 15.37 -12.74
N SER A 38 -8.75 15.29 -11.41
CA SER A 38 -9.85 14.83 -10.59
C SER A 38 -10.97 15.87 -10.66
N SER A 39 -11.59 15.90 -11.85
CA SER A 39 -13.00 16.22 -12.02
C SER A 39 -13.75 15.70 -10.80
N VAL A 40 -14.67 16.53 -10.31
CA VAL A 40 -15.61 16.23 -9.23
C VAL A 40 -16.25 14.87 -9.52
N LEU A 41 -15.57 13.79 -9.12
CA LEU A 41 -16.11 12.45 -9.09
C LEU A 41 -17.20 12.56 -8.05
N GLU A 42 -18.44 12.36 -8.49
CA GLU A 42 -19.60 12.35 -7.61
C GLU A 42 -19.24 11.67 -6.28
N GLN A 43 -19.60 12.30 -5.17
CA GLN A 43 -19.34 11.82 -3.82
C GLN A 43 -20.24 10.61 -3.48
N GLY A 44 -20.24 9.61 -4.35
CA GLY A 44 -20.64 8.26 -3.97
C GLY A 44 -19.64 7.68 -2.97
N PRO A 45 -20.03 6.65 -2.21
CA PRO A 45 -19.12 5.96 -1.31
C PRO A 45 -17.90 5.47 -2.11
N ARG A 46 -16.71 5.99 -1.78
CA ARG A 46 -15.46 5.57 -2.41
C ARG A 46 -15.00 4.26 -1.78
N LEU A 47 -15.21 3.15 -2.50
CA LEU A 47 -14.74 1.83 -2.13
C LEU A 47 -13.45 1.49 -2.88
N ALA A 48 -12.41 1.10 -2.15
CA ALA A 48 -11.21 0.50 -2.73
C ALA A 48 -11.19 -0.99 -2.40
N VAL A 49 -11.00 -1.84 -3.41
CA VAL A 49 -10.88 -3.30 -3.24
C VAL A 49 -9.47 -3.70 -3.63
N VAL A 50 -8.75 -4.34 -2.71
CA VAL A 50 -7.41 -4.90 -2.94
C VAL A 50 -7.54 -6.41 -2.97
N LEU A 51 -7.24 -7.02 -4.12
CA LEU A 51 -7.22 -8.47 -4.27
C LEU A 51 -5.79 -8.99 -4.10
N VAL A 52 -5.58 -9.83 -3.08
CA VAL A 52 -4.30 -10.49 -2.85
C VAL A 52 -4.34 -11.88 -3.43
N ILE A 53 -3.61 -12.10 -4.53
CA ILE A 53 -3.45 -13.41 -5.17
C ILE A 53 -2.00 -13.84 -5.00
N GLU A 54 -1.80 -14.98 -4.37
CA GLU A 54 -0.47 -15.54 -4.15
C GLU A 54 0.01 -16.37 -5.34
N ASN A 55 1.33 -16.48 -5.48
CA ASN A 55 1.99 -17.32 -6.49
C ASN A 55 1.61 -17.00 -7.95
N LEU A 56 1.05 -15.81 -8.21
CA LEU A 56 0.80 -15.34 -9.57
C LEU A 56 2.11 -14.90 -10.21
N ASN A 57 2.50 -15.56 -11.29
CA ASN A 57 3.72 -15.24 -12.02
C ASN A 57 3.40 -14.64 -13.41
N THR A 58 4.44 -14.20 -14.12
CA THR A 58 4.29 -13.57 -15.43
C THR A 58 3.63 -14.50 -16.46
N ALA A 59 3.86 -15.82 -16.40
CA ALA A 59 3.24 -16.76 -17.32
C ALA A 59 1.72 -16.85 -17.08
N ASP A 60 1.28 -16.87 -15.82
CA ASP A 60 -0.16 -16.84 -15.49
C ASP A 60 -0.82 -15.57 -16.03
N PHE A 61 -0.17 -14.41 -15.85
CA PHE A 61 -0.65 -13.13 -16.35
C PHE A 61 -0.71 -13.05 -17.88
N LEU A 62 0.26 -13.66 -18.58
CA LEU A 62 0.28 -13.71 -20.05
C LEU A 62 -0.73 -14.71 -20.62
N ALA A 63 -1.01 -15.78 -19.88
CA ALA A 63 -2.01 -16.79 -20.24
C ALA A 63 -3.44 -16.34 -19.98
N GLU A 64 -3.66 -15.32 -19.13
CA GLU A 64 -4.99 -14.77 -18.85
C GLU A 64 -5.60 -14.11 -20.09
N GLN A 65 -6.79 -14.57 -20.47
CA GLN A 65 -7.57 -14.07 -21.62
C GLN A 65 -9.00 -13.65 -21.24
N GLY A 66 -9.35 -13.65 -19.96
CA GLY A 66 -10.71 -13.43 -19.45
C GLY A 66 -10.90 -12.02 -18.91
N LEU A 67 -11.49 -11.92 -17.71
CA LEU A 67 -11.92 -10.66 -17.10
C LEU A 67 -10.79 -9.63 -16.98
N LEU A 68 -9.59 -10.07 -16.59
CA LEU A 68 -8.47 -9.15 -16.37
C LEU A 68 -8.07 -8.49 -17.69
N ARG A 69 -7.87 -9.27 -18.76
CA ARG A 69 -7.44 -8.76 -20.06
C ARG A 69 -8.55 -8.08 -20.86
N GLN A 70 -9.78 -8.58 -20.80
CA GLN A 70 -10.89 -8.05 -21.62
C GLN A 70 -11.55 -6.81 -21.00
N GLU A 71 -11.65 -6.73 -19.67
CA GLU A 71 -12.43 -5.67 -19.01
C GLU A 71 -11.59 -4.74 -18.12
N LEU A 72 -10.67 -5.29 -17.30
CA LEU A 72 -9.96 -4.50 -16.29
C LEU A 72 -8.76 -3.73 -16.87
N LEU A 73 -7.90 -4.38 -17.66
CA LEU A 73 -6.72 -3.73 -18.23
C LEU A 73 -7.06 -2.57 -19.19
N PRO A 74 -8.06 -2.65 -20.10
CA PRO A 74 -8.38 -1.55 -21.01
C PRO A 74 -8.95 -0.30 -20.32
N ARG A 75 -9.53 -0.46 -19.13
CA ARG A 75 -10.14 0.63 -18.33
C ARG A 75 -9.30 1.04 -17.12
N GLY A 76 -8.17 0.37 -16.92
CA GLY A 76 -7.33 0.51 -15.76
C GLY A 76 -5.90 0.91 -16.11
N SER A 77 -5.03 0.85 -15.11
CA SER A 77 -3.60 0.99 -15.28
C SER A 77 -2.91 -0.26 -14.77
N PHE A 78 -1.80 -0.62 -15.39
CA PHE A 78 -0.98 -1.75 -14.98
C PHE A 78 0.40 -1.26 -14.59
N GLY A 79 0.89 -1.75 -13.46
CA GLY A 79 2.22 -1.46 -12.96
C GLY A 79 2.78 -2.67 -12.24
N ILE A 80 4.11 -2.75 -12.21
CA ILE A 80 4.81 -3.77 -11.43
C ILE A 80 5.38 -3.08 -10.20
N MET A 81 5.07 -3.63 -9.02
CA MET A 81 5.63 -3.19 -7.76
C MET A 81 6.67 -4.20 -7.29
N THR A 82 7.82 -3.72 -6.83
CA THR A 82 8.79 -4.54 -6.12
C THR A 82 8.87 -4.07 -4.67
N THR A 83 8.74 -5.00 -3.73
CA THR A 83 8.85 -4.73 -2.31
C THR A 83 10.14 -5.34 -1.80
N ARG A 84 10.97 -4.54 -1.13
CA ARG A 84 12.09 -5.08 -0.36
C ARG A 84 11.54 -5.93 0.78
N SER A 85 12.16 -7.07 1.05
CA SER A 85 11.83 -7.95 2.17
C SER A 85 13.08 -8.19 3.00
N SER A 86 12.91 -8.33 4.30
CA SER A 86 13.99 -8.73 5.21
C SER A 86 14.26 -10.24 5.07
N GLY A 87 15.51 -10.62 4.80
CA GLY A 87 15.93 -12.02 4.69
C GLY A 87 15.18 -12.83 3.62
N SER A 88 14.90 -14.10 3.92
CA SER A 88 14.19 -15.01 3.00
C SER A 88 12.76 -14.56 2.68
N PHE A 89 12.31 -14.88 1.47
CA PHE A 89 10.97 -14.61 0.97
C PHE A 89 9.89 -15.27 1.85
N LEU A 90 8.93 -14.46 2.29
CA LEU A 90 7.67 -14.87 2.91
C LEU A 90 6.58 -13.87 2.50
N PRO A 91 5.41 -14.31 2.02
CA PRO A 91 4.30 -13.41 1.64
C PRO A 91 3.90 -12.44 2.76
N GLU A 92 3.91 -12.90 4.01
CA GLU A 92 3.59 -12.11 5.19
C GLU A 92 4.51 -10.90 5.34
N LYS A 93 5.82 -11.05 5.03
CA LYS A 93 6.78 -9.94 5.08
C LYS A 93 6.52 -8.89 4.00
N GLN A 94 6.13 -9.33 2.81
CA GLN A 94 5.83 -8.42 1.70
C GLN A 94 4.60 -7.59 2.03
N LEU A 95 3.51 -8.25 2.45
CA LEU A 95 2.28 -7.57 2.83
C LEU A 95 2.48 -6.70 4.07
N MET A 96 3.31 -7.12 5.04
CA MET A 96 3.68 -6.28 6.17
C MET A 96 4.43 -5.02 5.73
N THR A 97 5.41 -5.16 4.83
CA THR A 97 6.16 -4.01 4.30
C THR A 97 5.26 -3.04 3.52
N ILE A 98 4.30 -3.56 2.74
CA ILE A 98 3.30 -2.72 2.05
C ILE A 98 2.42 -2.01 3.08
N SER A 99 1.89 -2.75 4.06
CA SER A 99 1.03 -2.23 5.14
C SER A 99 1.75 -1.16 5.98
N ALA A 100 3.06 -1.33 6.19
CA ALA A 100 3.88 -0.41 6.96
C ALA A 100 4.35 0.84 6.16
N GLY A 101 4.26 0.82 4.83
CA GLY A 101 4.76 1.88 3.94
C GLY A 101 6.30 1.99 3.86
N LEU A 102 7.03 1.24 4.69
CA LEU A 102 8.48 1.16 4.75
C LEU A 102 8.88 -0.29 5.05
N LEU A 103 10.16 -0.62 4.83
CA LEU A 103 10.69 -1.95 5.14
C LEU A 103 10.34 -2.32 6.59
N SER A 104 9.73 -3.49 6.76
CA SER A 104 9.34 -4.02 8.06
C SER A 104 9.69 -5.51 8.15
N ILE A 105 9.46 -6.12 9.31
CA ILE A 105 9.77 -7.53 9.58
C ILE A 105 8.52 -8.21 10.11
N ALA A 106 8.23 -9.39 9.55
CA ALA A 106 7.20 -10.29 10.02
C ALA A 106 7.65 -11.74 9.79
N GLY A 107 7.07 -12.67 10.55
CA GLY A 107 7.09 -14.09 10.27
C GLY A 107 5.69 -14.58 9.86
N THR A 108 5.51 -15.90 9.85
CA THR A 108 4.21 -16.51 9.55
C THR A 108 3.13 -16.14 10.58
N GLU A 109 3.54 -15.73 11.78
CA GLU A 109 2.60 -15.29 12.82
C GLU A 109 1.81 -14.03 12.44
N ALA A 110 2.27 -13.22 11.49
CA ALA A 110 1.50 -12.09 10.98
C ALA A 110 0.23 -12.51 10.23
N GLY A 111 0.16 -13.76 9.77
CA GLY A 111 -1.05 -14.35 9.19
C GLY A 111 -2.05 -14.89 10.21
N LEU A 112 -1.72 -14.85 11.51
CA LEU A 112 -2.57 -15.31 12.62
C LEU A 112 -3.55 -14.22 13.04
N ILE A 113 -4.48 -13.93 12.12
CA ILE A 113 -5.54 -12.94 12.27
C ILE A 113 -6.87 -13.69 12.37
N TYR A 114 -7.64 -13.38 13.40
CA TYR A 114 -8.85 -14.13 13.78
C TYR A 114 -10.06 -13.22 13.86
N GLU A 115 -11.24 -13.72 13.49
CA GLU A 115 -12.45 -12.99 13.84
C GLU A 115 -12.55 -12.85 15.36
N SER A 116 -13.02 -11.72 15.88
CA SER A 116 -13.02 -11.48 17.33
C SER A 116 -13.79 -12.54 18.12
N SER A 117 -14.82 -13.13 17.51
CA SER A 117 -15.64 -14.22 18.08
C SER A 117 -15.08 -15.62 17.84
N GLU A 118 -14.05 -15.77 17.01
CA GLU A 118 -13.47 -17.08 16.69
C GLU A 118 -12.78 -17.69 17.90
N MET A 119 -12.94 -19.00 18.10
CA MET A 119 -12.39 -19.69 19.27
C MET A 119 -10.95 -20.13 19.00
N VAL A 120 -10.02 -19.60 19.78
CA VAL A 120 -8.60 -19.97 19.78
C VAL A 120 -8.31 -20.65 21.12
N GLU A 121 -7.97 -21.93 21.08
CA GLU A 121 -7.74 -22.76 22.29
C GLU A 121 -8.92 -22.71 23.29
N GLY A 122 -10.15 -22.59 22.77
CA GLY A 122 -11.37 -22.55 23.58
C GLY A 122 -11.71 -21.16 24.16
N ILE A 123 -10.98 -20.11 23.79
CA ILE A 123 -11.23 -18.73 24.23
C ILE A 123 -11.50 -17.86 22.99
N PRO A 124 -12.46 -16.92 23.01
CA PRO A 124 -12.64 -15.98 21.91
C PRO A 124 -11.36 -15.20 21.62
N ALA A 125 -10.95 -15.12 20.36
CA ALA A 125 -9.73 -14.44 19.94
C ALA A 125 -9.71 -12.98 20.40
N GLY A 126 -10.86 -12.29 20.40
CA GLY A 126 -10.98 -10.94 20.91
C GLY A 126 -10.64 -10.81 22.40
N ALA A 127 -10.96 -11.82 23.21
CA ALA A 127 -10.59 -11.85 24.63
C ALA A 127 -9.08 -12.08 24.80
N VAL A 128 -8.50 -13.01 24.04
CA VAL A 128 -7.04 -13.25 24.01
C VAL A 128 -6.30 -11.97 23.59
N PHE A 129 -6.78 -11.31 22.55
CA PHE A 129 -6.24 -10.04 22.07
C PHE A 129 -6.28 -8.98 23.16
N THR A 130 -7.44 -8.74 23.78
CA THR A 130 -7.62 -7.72 24.81
C THR A 130 -6.65 -7.92 25.98
N VAL A 131 -6.42 -9.16 26.41
CA VAL A 131 -5.44 -9.47 27.48
C VAL A 131 -4.01 -9.17 27.04
N ARG A 132 -3.65 -9.44 25.78
CA ARG A 132 -2.29 -9.25 25.26
C ARG A 132 -1.95 -7.81 24.93
N THR A 133 -2.92 -7.02 24.49
CA THR A 133 -2.71 -5.67 23.95
C THR A 133 -3.24 -4.57 24.86
N GLY A 134 -4.21 -4.88 25.72
CA GLY A 134 -4.99 -3.88 26.46
C GLY A 134 -6.05 -3.16 25.61
N GLU A 135 -6.16 -3.49 24.33
CA GLU A 135 -7.08 -2.87 23.37
C GLU A 135 -8.40 -3.65 23.28
N GLU A 136 -9.52 -2.92 23.14
CA GLU A 136 -10.82 -3.55 22.96
C GLU A 136 -10.95 -4.18 21.57
N ALA A 137 -11.26 -5.48 21.51
CA ALA A 137 -11.48 -6.17 20.25
C ALA A 137 -12.76 -5.68 19.52
N PRO A 138 -12.71 -5.47 18.19
CA PRO A 138 -13.88 -5.04 17.42
C PRO A 138 -14.95 -6.16 17.33
N ALA A 139 -16.21 -5.88 17.68
CA ALA A 139 -17.26 -6.89 17.78
C ALA A 139 -17.55 -7.68 16.48
N HIS A 140 -17.46 -7.03 15.32
CA HIS A 140 -17.68 -7.63 13.99
C HIS A 140 -16.41 -7.70 13.14
N GLY A 141 -15.28 -7.47 13.80
CA GLY A 141 -13.98 -7.34 13.15
C GLY A 141 -13.08 -8.52 13.43
N ALA A 142 -11.81 -8.31 13.16
CA ALA A 142 -10.76 -9.29 13.39
C ALA A 142 -9.61 -8.68 14.19
N VAL A 143 -8.80 -9.56 14.79
CA VAL A 143 -7.67 -9.23 15.64
C VAL A 143 -6.42 -10.03 15.24
N ALA A 144 -5.29 -9.35 15.13
CA ALA A 144 -3.98 -9.95 14.94
C ALA A 144 -3.38 -10.31 16.31
N LEU A 145 -3.42 -11.58 16.69
CA LEU A 145 -3.04 -12.02 18.05
C LEU A 145 -1.56 -11.81 18.39
N GLU A 146 -0.72 -11.67 17.38
CA GLU A 146 0.74 -11.58 17.50
C GLU A 146 1.26 -10.16 17.20
N ILE A 147 0.39 -9.16 17.12
CA ILE A 147 0.75 -7.78 16.77
C ILE A 147 1.82 -7.18 17.70
N VAL A 148 1.73 -7.39 19.02
CA VAL A 148 2.72 -6.90 20.00
C VAL A 148 4.08 -7.53 19.74
N ARG A 149 4.11 -8.83 19.43
CA ARG A 149 5.34 -9.53 19.10
C ARG A 149 5.96 -9.00 17.81
N ILE A 150 5.13 -8.70 16.80
CA ILE A 150 5.59 -8.11 15.53
C ILE A 150 6.21 -6.73 15.78
N HIS A 151 5.56 -5.87 16.57
CA HIS A 151 6.11 -4.58 16.96
C HIS A 151 7.46 -4.70 17.67
N ASN A 152 7.57 -5.59 18.66
CA ASN A 152 8.83 -5.82 19.35
C ASN A 152 9.95 -6.23 18.38
N ARG A 153 9.66 -7.12 17.41
CA ARG A 153 10.67 -7.50 16.40
C ARG A 153 11.08 -6.36 15.49
N VAL A 154 10.18 -5.44 15.16
CA VAL A 154 10.52 -4.25 14.38
C VAL A 154 11.41 -3.33 15.24
N SER A 155 11.04 -3.09 16.50
CA SER A 155 11.81 -2.27 17.45
C SER A 155 13.21 -2.80 17.71
N ASP A 156 13.39 -4.12 17.74
CA ASP A 156 14.68 -4.80 17.93
C ASP A 156 15.51 -4.92 16.63
N SER A 157 15.05 -4.32 15.52
CA SER A 157 15.67 -4.44 14.20
C SER A 157 16.14 -3.09 13.63
N ASP A 158 16.92 -3.14 12.56
CA ASP A 158 17.35 -1.95 11.80
C ASP A 158 16.26 -1.42 10.84
N THR A 159 15.00 -1.82 11.03
CA THR A 159 13.88 -1.40 10.18
C THR A 159 13.03 -0.35 10.88
N SER A 160 12.30 0.45 10.10
CA SER A 160 11.50 1.57 10.62
C SER A 160 10.03 1.53 10.17
N GLY A 161 9.62 0.48 9.46
CA GLY A 161 8.24 0.30 9.05
C GLY A 161 7.34 -0.05 10.22
N VAL A 162 6.31 0.75 10.44
CA VAL A 162 5.32 0.56 11.51
C VAL A 162 4.22 -0.40 11.05
N PRO A 163 4.10 -1.60 11.63
CA PRO A 163 3.04 -2.55 11.30
C PRO A 163 1.65 -1.90 11.32
N GLY A 164 0.82 -2.17 10.30
CA GLY A 164 -0.56 -1.67 10.23
C GLY A 164 -0.71 -0.16 9.97
N MET A 165 0.37 0.55 9.59
CA MET A 165 0.32 2.00 9.34
C MET A 165 -0.75 2.38 8.31
N LEU A 166 -0.88 1.64 7.21
CA LEU A 166 -1.89 1.87 6.19
C LEU A 166 -3.31 1.83 6.78
N GLY A 167 -3.64 0.76 7.52
CA GLY A 167 -4.94 0.62 8.17
C GLY A 167 -5.19 1.71 9.22
N GLY A 168 -4.16 2.08 9.99
CA GLY A 168 -4.24 3.17 10.98
C GLY A 168 -4.53 4.53 10.35
N ILE A 169 -3.89 4.85 9.22
CA ILE A 169 -4.15 6.07 8.46
C ILE A 169 -5.59 6.07 7.93
N LEU A 170 -6.04 4.97 7.33
CA LEU A 170 -7.42 4.86 6.83
C LEU A 170 -8.44 5.07 7.95
N ARG A 171 -8.26 4.38 9.08
CA ARG A 171 -9.14 4.46 10.25
C ARG A 171 -9.19 5.87 10.84
N THR A 172 -8.05 6.54 10.98
CA THR A 172 -7.96 7.92 11.48
C THR A 172 -8.68 8.92 10.57
N ASN A 173 -8.81 8.60 9.28
CA ASN A 173 -9.56 9.39 8.31
C ASN A 173 -11.03 8.94 8.15
N GLY A 174 -11.54 8.11 9.06
CA GLY A 174 -12.93 7.64 9.05
C GLY A 174 -13.23 6.59 7.98
N ILE A 175 -12.21 6.01 7.36
CA ILE A 175 -12.35 4.93 6.37
C ILE A 175 -12.25 3.60 7.11
N ARG A 176 -13.33 2.83 7.09
CA ARG A 176 -13.35 1.47 7.67
C ARG A 176 -12.61 0.49 6.79
N THR A 177 -11.88 -0.43 7.41
CA THR A 177 -11.21 -1.54 6.70
C THR A 177 -11.96 -2.85 6.87
N ALA A 178 -11.87 -3.71 5.85
CA ALA A 178 -12.46 -5.04 5.87
C ALA A 178 -11.50 -6.05 5.25
N ALA A 179 -11.50 -7.28 5.77
CA ALA A 179 -10.87 -8.43 5.14
C ALA A 179 -11.93 -9.51 4.86
N ILE A 180 -11.90 -10.08 3.66
CA ILE A 180 -12.84 -11.11 3.21
C ILE A 180 -12.04 -12.23 2.56
N GLY A 181 -12.36 -13.47 2.91
CA GLY A 181 -11.66 -14.66 2.44
C GLY A 181 -10.37 -14.96 3.23
N ASN A 182 -9.92 -16.21 3.12
CA ASN A 182 -8.72 -16.69 3.79
C ASN A 182 -7.93 -17.64 2.87
N SER A 183 -6.68 -17.88 3.22
CA SER A 183 -5.84 -18.92 2.61
C SER A 183 -5.59 -20.05 3.61
N ASP A 184 -6.57 -20.32 4.47
CA ASP A 184 -6.46 -21.35 5.50
C ASP A 184 -6.33 -22.73 4.85
N SER A 185 -5.58 -23.61 5.51
CA SER A 185 -5.41 -25.01 5.08
C SER A 185 -5.64 -25.92 6.28
N LEU A 186 -5.70 -27.24 6.05
CA LEU A 186 -6.01 -28.20 7.12
C LEU A 186 -5.06 -28.01 8.32
N GLY A 187 -5.60 -27.53 9.44
CA GLY A 187 -4.86 -27.29 10.67
C GLY A 187 -3.94 -26.06 10.68
N LYS A 188 -4.01 -25.17 9.68
CA LYS A 188 -3.17 -23.97 9.60
C LYS A 188 -3.96 -22.75 9.15
N VAL A 189 -4.07 -21.79 10.07
CA VAL A 189 -4.60 -20.45 9.82
C VAL A 189 -3.59 -19.61 9.06
N ARG A 190 -4.03 -18.95 7.99
CA ARG A 190 -3.20 -18.13 7.12
C ARG A 190 -4.03 -17.10 6.37
N ARG A 191 -4.24 -15.94 7.01
CA ARG A 191 -5.14 -14.89 6.52
C ARG A 191 -4.39 -13.64 6.09
N ILE A 192 -3.37 -13.85 5.25
CA ILE A 192 -2.33 -12.85 4.99
C ILE A 192 -2.85 -11.56 4.36
N GLY A 193 -3.94 -11.61 3.58
CA GLY A 193 -4.56 -10.42 3.00
C GLY A 193 -5.03 -9.42 4.08
N ALA A 194 -5.41 -9.92 5.26
CA ALA A 194 -5.84 -9.09 6.37
C ALA A 194 -4.70 -8.24 6.97
N ILE A 195 -3.42 -8.57 6.70
CA ILE A 195 -2.26 -7.76 7.12
C ILE A 195 -2.32 -6.34 6.52
N LEU A 196 -2.85 -6.19 5.30
CA LEU A 196 -2.99 -4.88 4.66
C LEU A 196 -4.08 -4.03 5.30
N ALA A 197 -5.09 -4.66 5.89
CA ALA A 197 -6.31 -4.00 6.37
C ALA A 197 -6.26 -3.69 7.88
N MET A 198 -5.39 -4.37 8.64
CA MET A 198 -5.27 -4.12 10.08
C MET A 198 -4.63 -2.75 10.37
N ASP A 199 -5.07 -2.13 11.46
CA ASP A 199 -4.40 -0.95 12.01
C ASP A 199 -3.15 -1.32 12.83
N GLN A 200 -2.50 -0.29 13.37
CA GLN A 200 -1.27 -0.44 14.14
C GLN A 200 -1.46 -1.22 15.44
N THR A 201 -2.69 -1.30 15.95
CA THR A 201 -3.01 -2.11 17.13
C THR A 201 -3.38 -3.55 16.77
N GLY A 202 -3.44 -3.88 15.47
CA GLY A 202 -3.78 -5.20 14.97
C GLY A 202 -5.29 -5.43 14.84
N ARG A 203 -6.09 -4.36 14.78
CA ARG A 203 -7.56 -4.44 14.67
C ARG A 203 -8.01 -4.23 13.22
N LEU A 204 -9.07 -4.94 12.84
CA LEU A 204 -9.81 -4.73 11.60
C LEU A 204 -11.27 -4.41 11.94
N ASP A 205 -11.89 -3.42 11.30
CA ASP A 205 -13.25 -3.00 11.68
C ASP A 205 -14.31 -4.05 11.31
N LEU A 206 -14.14 -4.70 10.15
CA LEU A 206 -15.07 -5.67 9.59
C LEU A 206 -14.32 -6.90 9.08
N THR A 207 -14.96 -8.07 9.16
CA THR A 207 -14.33 -9.29 8.68
C THR A 207 -15.34 -10.34 8.22
N ALA A 208 -14.88 -11.21 7.31
CA ALA A 208 -15.52 -12.45 6.91
C ALA A 208 -14.41 -13.42 6.48
N ILE A 209 -13.63 -13.87 7.46
CA ILE A 209 -12.39 -14.63 7.28
C ILE A 209 -12.40 -15.91 8.14
N GLY A 210 -13.52 -16.60 8.25
CA GLY A 210 -13.66 -17.86 9.00
C GLY A 210 -14.38 -18.91 8.19
#